data_AF-A0A957FPS5-F1
#
_entry.id   AF-A0A957FPS5-F1
#
_cell.length_a   1.000
_cell.length_b   1.000
_cell.length_c   1.000
_cell.angle_alpha   90.00
_cell.angle_beta   90.00
_cell.angle_gamma   90.00
#
_symmetry.space_group_name_H-M   'P 1'
#
loop_
_entity.id
_entity.type
_entity.pdbx_description
1 polymer ?
#
loop_
_entity_poly.entity_id
_entity_poly.type
_entity_poly.pdbx_seq_one_letter_code
_entity_poly.pdbx_strand_id
1 'polypeptide(L)'
;MSPSNKVNRPLSVTFLAVGVFIFGAGQLWQAWAIYAQMALLLSLPTTFSPYARLAAALFWTVVALGLSLAVWRGWPRARLLVPVAGGVFLIYHLTLIVSSVSAMAERGWPGNLLLGIVLLCLVTWVLNRPAARPFFAHQRGQ
;
A
#
# COMPACT_ATOMS: atom_id res chain seq x y z
N MET A 1 -31.24 -28.85 -0.27
CA MET A 1 -29.92 -28.38 -0.73
C MET A 1 -30.05 -26.91 -1.11
N SER A 2 -29.62 -25.99 -0.25
CA SER A 2 -29.63 -24.56 -0.60
C SER A 2 -28.47 -24.31 -1.57
N PRO A 3 -28.70 -23.69 -2.75
CA PRO A 3 -27.60 -23.35 -3.65
C PRO A 3 -26.64 -22.44 -2.89
N SER A 4 -25.41 -22.91 -2.68
CA SER A 4 -24.31 -22.08 -2.21
C SER A 4 -24.11 -20.98 -3.24
N ASN A 5 -24.77 -19.84 -3.06
CA ASN A 5 -24.52 -18.60 -3.78
C ASN A 5 -23.09 -18.16 -3.47
N LYS A 6 -22.11 -18.75 -4.16
CA LYS A 6 -20.73 -18.26 -4.17
C LYS A 6 -20.79 -16.87 -4.77
N VAL A 7 -20.71 -15.85 -3.94
CA VAL A 7 -20.59 -14.47 -4.39
C VAL A 7 -19.32 -14.38 -5.23
N ASN A 8 -19.47 -14.27 -6.55
CA ASN A 8 -18.34 -14.14 -7.46
C ASN A 8 -17.53 -12.90 -7.09
N ARG A 9 -16.20 -13.05 -7.04
CA ARG A 9 -15.31 -11.93 -6.71
C ARG A 9 -15.37 -10.90 -7.84
N PRO A 10 -15.70 -9.63 -7.55
CA PRO A 10 -15.73 -8.59 -8.56
C PRO A 10 -14.31 -8.28 -9.05
N LEU A 11 -14.16 -8.07 -10.37
CA LEU A 11 -12.88 -7.79 -11.01
C LEU A 11 -12.13 -6.61 -10.37
N SER A 12 -12.85 -5.58 -9.91
CA SER A 12 -12.24 -4.43 -9.25
C SER A 12 -11.52 -4.79 -7.94
N VAL A 13 -12.03 -5.78 -7.20
CA VAL A 13 -11.37 -6.29 -5.98
C VAL A 13 -10.13 -7.11 -6.35
N THR A 14 -10.18 -7.88 -7.44
CA THR A 14 -9.02 -8.60 -7.97
C THR A 14 -7.91 -7.63 -8.39
N PHE A 15 -8.25 -6.60 -9.18
CA PHE A 15 -7.29 -5.57 -9.59
C PHE A 15 -6.71 -4.82 -8.38
N LEU A 16 -7.54 -4.50 -7.38
CA LEU A 16 -7.06 -3.87 -6.16
C LEU A 16 -6.10 -4.78 -5.38
N ALA A 17 -6.45 -6.05 -5.18
CA ALA A 17 -5.59 -7.00 -4.48
C ALA A 17 -4.23 -7.16 -5.20
N VAL A 18 -4.24 -7.26 -6.53
CA VAL A 18 -3.04 -7.32 -7.36
C VAL A 18 -2.25 -6.01 -7.27
N GLY A 19 -2.90 -4.85 -7.32
CA GLY A 19 -2.24 -3.55 -7.18
C GLY A 19 -1.54 -3.40 -5.83
N VAL A 20 -2.21 -3.76 -4.75
CA VAL A 20 -1.62 -3.77 -3.39
C VAL A 20 -0.48 -4.80 -3.28
N PHE A 21 -0.58 -5.94 -3.96
CA PHE A 21 0.49 -6.93 -4.01
C PHE A 21 1.73 -6.39 -4.74
N ILE A 22 1.56 -5.81 -5.92
CA ILE A 22 2.64 -5.19 -6.71
C ILE A 22 3.32 -4.09 -5.90
N PHE A 23 2.53 -3.27 -5.19
CA PHE A 23 3.06 -2.27 -4.26
C PHE A 23 3.95 -2.90 -3.17
N GLY A 24 3.49 -3.98 -2.52
CA GLY A 24 4.28 -4.72 -1.54
C GLY A 24 5.57 -5.31 -2.12
N ALA A 25 5.51 -5.84 -3.34
CA ALA A 25 6.69 -6.33 -4.07
C ALA A 25 7.67 -5.20 -4.40
N GLY A 26 7.18 -4.01 -4.75
CA GLY A 26 7.99 -2.80 -4.94
C GLY A 26 8.71 -2.38 -3.65
N GLN A 27 8.02 -2.44 -2.51
CA GLN A 27 8.66 -2.17 -1.20
C GLN A 27 9.71 -3.23 -0.84
N LEU A 28 9.49 -4.49 -1.22
CA LEU A 28 10.46 -5.55 -1.00
C LEU A 28 11.71 -5.34 -1.88
N TRP A 29 11.50 -4.96 -3.14
CA TRP A 29 12.58 -4.57 -4.04
C TRP A 29 13.37 -3.38 -3.50
N GLN A 30 12.69 -2.38 -2.94
CA GLN A 30 13.34 -1.24 -2.29
C GLN A 30 14.19 -1.68 -1.08
N ALA A 31 13.65 -2.56 -0.23
CA ALA A 31 14.38 -3.12 0.91
C ALA A 31 15.63 -3.86 0.44
N TRP A 32 15.50 -4.69 -0.60
CA TRP A 32 16.62 -5.38 -1.21
C TRP A 32 17.68 -4.42 -1.75
N ALA A 33 17.28 -3.37 -2.45
CA ALA A 33 18.19 -2.36 -2.98
C ALA A 33 18.96 -1.63 -1.87
N ILE A 34 18.28 -1.25 -0.78
CA ILE A 34 18.92 -0.62 0.39
C ILE A 34 19.91 -1.58 1.03
N TYR A 35 19.53 -2.84 1.20
CA TYR A 35 20.41 -3.86 1.78
C TYR A 35 21.65 -4.10 0.92
N ALA A 36 21.48 -4.25 -0.40
CA ALA A 36 22.58 -4.45 -1.35
C ALA A 36 23.55 -3.25 -1.39
N GLN A 37 23.06 -2.04 -1.15
CA GLN A 37 23.85 -0.80 -1.15
C GLN A 37 24.21 -0.31 0.25
N MET A 38 24.03 -1.14 1.29
CA MET A 38 24.15 -0.71 2.68
C MET A 38 25.52 -0.09 3.01
N ALA A 39 26.60 -0.72 2.53
CA ALA A 39 27.96 -0.23 2.75
C ALA A 39 28.17 1.19 2.18
N LEU A 40 27.62 1.47 0.99
CA LEU A 40 27.68 2.77 0.36
C LEU A 40 26.82 3.79 1.14
N LEU A 41 25.59 3.41 1.52
CA LEU A 41 24.67 4.28 2.23
C LEU A 41 25.16 4.69 3.62
N LEU A 42 25.94 3.84 4.29
CA LEU A 42 26.57 4.16 5.57
C LEU A 42 27.73 5.16 5.45
N SER A 43 28.38 5.23 4.28
CA SER A 43 29.44 6.22 4.01
C SER A 43 28.93 7.60 3.60
N LEU A 44 27.66 7.71 3.22
CA LEU A 44 27.04 8.95 2.77
C LEU A 44 26.42 9.71 3.94
N PRO A 45 26.59 11.04 4.05
CA PRO A 45 25.85 11.86 4.98
C PRO A 45 24.39 11.94 4.51
N THR A 46 23.58 10.99 4.95
CA THR A 46 22.14 10.92 4.65
C THR A 46 21.34 11.44 5.84
N THR A 47 20.24 12.15 5.56
CA THR A 47 19.35 12.69 6.62
C THR A 47 18.62 11.60 7.41
N PHE A 48 18.41 10.41 6.81
CA PHE A 48 17.75 9.28 7.46
C PHE A 48 18.64 8.04 7.47
N SER A 49 18.75 7.42 8.65
CA SER A 49 19.48 6.17 8.84
C SER A 49 19.08 5.11 7.80
N PRO A 50 20.05 4.53 7.07
CA PRO A 50 19.79 3.45 6.11
C PRO A 50 19.06 2.26 6.74
N TYR A 51 19.35 1.95 8.01
CA TYR A 51 18.65 0.91 8.77
C TYR A 51 17.18 1.24 9.00
N ALA A 52 16.86 2.50 9.33
CA ALA A 52 15.47 2.92 9.50
C ALA A 52 14.70 2.84 8.17
N ARG A 53 15.33 3.20 7.05
CA ARG A 53 14.73 3.09 5.71
C ARG A 53 14.49 1.63 5.32
N LEU A 54 15.44 0.74 5.62
CA LEU A 54 15.30 -0.70 5.40
C LEU A 54 14.15 -1.29 6.23
N ALA A 55 14.12 -0.96 7.54
CA ALA A 55 13.08 -1.43 8.44
C ALA A 55 11.69 -0.95 8.00
N ALA A 56 11.57 0.31 7.58
CA ALA A 56 10.33 0.86 7.06
C ALA A 56 9.91 0.18 5.75
N ALA A 57 10.84 -0.09 4.83
CA ALA A 57 10.55 -0.79 3.58
C ALA A 57 10.00 -2.21 3.87
N LEU A 58 10.66 -2.96 4.75
CA LEU A 58 10.20 -4.30 5.16
C LEU A 58 8.84 -4.26 5.88
N PHE A 59 8.64 -3.30 6.78
CA PHE A 59 7.36 -3.09 7.45
C PHE A 59 6.24 -2.88 6.42
N TRP A 60 6.44 -1.98 5.46
CA TRP A 60 5.45 -1.71 4.41
C TRP A 60 5.24 -2.88 3.46
N THR A 61 6.25 -3.70 3.19
CA THR A 61 6.08 -4.97 2.47
C THR A 61 5.11 -5.88 3.21
N VAL A 62 5.33 -6.13 4.50
CA VAL A 62 4.48 -7.01 5.30
C VAL A 62 3.05 -6.48 5.37
N VAL A 63 2.89 -5.18 5.61
CA VAL A 63 1.58 -4.51 5.64
C VAL A 63 0.87 -4.66 4.28
N ALA A 64 1.54 -4.37 3.17
CA ALA A 64 0.95 -4.45 1.84
C ALA A 64 0.55 -5.89 1.47
N LEU A 65 1.42 -6.88 1.70
CA LEU A 65 1.10 -8.27 1.43
C LEU A 65 -0.06 -8.77 2.29
N GLY A 66 -0.08 -8.41 3.58
CA GLY A 66 -1.18 -8.74 4.49
C GLY A 66 -2.50 -8.11 4.04
N LEU A 67 -2.48 -6.85 3.62
CA LEU A 67 -3.65 -6.15 3.09
C LEU A 67 -4.12 -6.71 1.75
N SER A 68 -3.20 -7.06 0.84
CA SER A 68 -3.53 -7.73 -0.42
C SER A 68 -4.25 -9.05 -0.16
N LEU A 69 -3.73 -9.88 0.75
CA LEU A 69 -4.37 -11.13 1.15
C LEU A 69 -5.73 -10.89 1.82
N ALA A 70 -5.86 -9.87 2.66
CA ALA A 70 -7.11 -9.50 3.29
C ALA A 70 -8.18 -9.06 2.27
N VAL A 71 -7.80 -8.25 1.28
CA VAL A 71 -8.68 -7.85 0.16
C VAL A 71 -9.06 -9.06 -0.68
N TRP A 72 -8.09 -9.92 -0.99
CA TRP A 72 -8.31 -11.16 -1.74
C TRP A 72 -9.31 -12.07 -1.03
N ARG A 73 -9.14 -12.27 0.28
CA ARG A 73 -10.05 -13.08 1.10
C ARG A 73 -11.42 -12.43 1.28
N GLY A 74 -11.57 -11.13 1.04
CA GLY A 74 -12.84 -10.43 1.27
C GLY A 74 -13.05 -10.05 2.73
N TRP A 75 -11.98 -9.84 3.48
CA TRP A 75 -12.07 -9.48 4.90
C TRP A 75 -12.78 -8.12 5.05
N PRO A 76 -13.87 -8.02 5.83
CA PRO A 76 -14.67 -6.80 5.94
C PRO A 76 -13.87 -5.58 6.40
N ARG A 77 -12.87 -5.77 7.27
CA ARG A 77 -12.02 -4.69 7.78
C ARG A 77 -11.04 -4.16 6.72
N ALA A 78 -10.76 -4.91 5.65
CA ALA A 78 -9.88 -4.43 4.57
C ALA A 78 -10.42 -3.14 3.92
N ARG A 79 -11.75 -2.94 3.91
CA ARG A 79 -12.38 -1.72 3.40
C ARG A 79 -11.95 -0.44 4.13
N LEU A 80 -11.60 -0.57 5.42
CA LEU A 80 -11.09 0.53 6.23
C LEU A 80 -9.56 0.51 6.27
N LEU A 81 -8.96 -0.65 6.47
CA LEU A 81 -7.52 -0.78 6.68
C LEU A 81 -6.69 -0.41 5.44
N VAL A 82 -7.16 -0.75 4.23
CA VAL A 82 -6.43 -0.41 3.00
C VAL A 82 -6.32 1.11 2.79
N PRO A 83 -7.40 1.91 2.81
CA PRO A 83 -7.27 3.36 2.64
C PRO A 83 -6.55 4.02 3.81
N VAL A 84 -6.73 3.54 5.05
CA VAL A 84 -5.98 4.07 6.21
C VAL A 84 -4.49 3.81 6.06
N ALA A 85 -4.08 2.58 5.74
CA ALA A 85 -2.68 2.24 5.53
C ALA A 85 -2.08 3.02 4.35
N GLY A 86 -2.83 3.20 3.27
CA GLY A 86 -2.41 4.03 2.14
C GLY A 86 -2.22 5.50 2.54
N GLY A 87 -3.11 6.06 3.38
CA GLY A 87 -2.98 7.42 3.90
C GLY A 87 -1.74 7.59 4.78
N VAL A 88 -1.52 6.64 5.69
CA VAL A 88 -0.31 6.62 6.53
C VAL A 88 0.96 6.47 5.69
N PHE A 89 0.93 5.62 4.65
CA PHE A 89 2.06 5.48 3.72
C PHE A 89 2.34 6.79 2.96
N LEU A 90 1.29 7.48 2.49
CA LEU A 90 1.45 8.75 1.79
C LEU A 90 2.10 9.81 2.68
N ILE A 91 1.66 9.93 3.94
CA ILE A 91 2.28 10.84 4.92
C ILE A 91 3.75 10.49 5.12
N TYR A 92 4.05 9.21 5.39
CA TYR A 92 5.43 8.72 5.53
C TYR A 92 6.28 9.06 4.30
N HIS A 93 5.77 8.82 3.09
CA HIS A 93 6.49 9.07 1.86
C HIS A 93 6.76 10.57 1.63
N LEU A 94 5.78 11.42 1.93
CA LEU A 94 5.94 12.87 1.84
C LEU A 94 6.95 13.38 2.87
N THR A 95 6.95 12.86 4.10
CA THR A 95 7.98 13.21 5.10
C THR A 95 9.37 12.90 4.58
N LEU A 96 9.56 11.75 3.91
CA LEU A 96 10.85 11.40 3.29
C LEU A 96 11.23 12.34 2.15
N ILE A 97 10.28 12.75 1.31
CA ILE A 97 10.54 13.68 0.19
C ILE A 97 10.93 15.06 0.73
N VAL A 98 10.14 15.61 1.66
CA VAL A 98 10.36 16.95 2.24
C VAL A 98 11.67 17.00 3.04
N SER A 99 12.03 15.91 3.70
CA SER A 99 13.28 15.83 4.47
C SER A 99 14.50 15.42 3.63
N SER A 100 14.33 15.21 2.33
CA SER A 100 15.43 14.88 1.43
C SER A 100 16.15 16.16 0.99
N VAL A 101 17.49 16.11 0.96
CA VAL A 101 18.35 17.28 0.69
C VAL A 101 18.39 17.65 -0.80
N SER A 102 17.59 16.98 -1.66
CA SER A 102 17.66 17.19 -3.10
C SER A 102 16.59 18.18 -3.59
N ALA A 103 17.03 19.27 -4.23
CA ALA A 103 16.15 20.26 -4.86
C ALA A 103 15.19 19.66 -5.92
N MET A 104 15.56 18.50 -6.49
CA MET A 104 14.74 17.78 -7.46
C MET A 104 13.57 17.03 -6.79
N ALA A 105 13.75 16.48 -5.59
CA ALA A 105 12.67 15.87 -4.82
C ALA A 105 11.69 16.93 -4.28
N GLU A 106 12.20 18.10 -3.93
CA GLU A 106 11.41 19.22 -3.42
C GLU A 106 10.45 19.80 -4.47
N ARG A 107 10.75 19.68 -5.77
CA ARG A 107 9.80 20.10 -6.83
C ARG A 107 8.73 19.04 -7.13
N GLY A 108 8.99 17.78 -6.79
CA GLY A 108 8.10 16.66 -7.09
C GLY A 108 7.02 16.40 -6.04
N TRP A 109 7.15 16.93 -4.82
CA TRP A 109 6.22 16.62 -3.72
C TRP A 109 4.74 16.99 -4.01
N PRO A 110 4.40 18.11 -4.70
CA PRO A 110 3.00 18.43 -4.96
C PRO A 110 2.35 17.42 -5.92
N GLY A 111 3.11 17.00 -6.95
CA GLY A 111 2.67 15.99 -7.90
C GLY A 111 2.47 14.62 -7.25
N ASN A 112 3.41 14.21 -6.39
CA ASN A 112 3.30 12.95 -5.63
C ASN A 112 2.13 12.98 -4.63
N LEU A 113 1.90 14.11 -3.98
CA LEU A 113 0.74 14.30 -3.10
C LEU A 113 -0.57 14.17 -3.88
N LEU A 114 -0.70 14.86 -5.01
CA LEU A 114 -1.91 14.83 -5.82
C LEU A 114 -2.18 13.42 -6.37
N LEU A 115 -1.15 12.73 -6.87
CA LEU A 115 -1.24 11.34 -7.31
C LEU A 115 -1.68 10.43 -6.15
N GLY A 116 -1.08 10.59 -4.97
CA GLY A 116 -1.42 9.83 -3.77
C GLY A 116 -2.87 10.01 -3.35
N ILE A 117 -3.38 11.25 -3.33
CA ILE A 117 -4.78 11.55 -3.01
C ILE A 117 -5.72 10.91 -4.04
N VAL A 118 -5.42 11.02 -5.34
CA VAL A 118 -6.24 10.42 -6.40
C VAL A 118 -6.30 8.90 -6.24
N LEU A 119 -5.16 8.25 -5.99
CA LEU A 119 -5.10 6.81 -5.75
C LEU A 119 -5.89 6.41 -4.50
N LEU A 120 -5.79 7.16 -3.40
CA LEU A 120 -6.57 6.91 -2.18
C LEU A 120 -8.07 7.02 -2.41
N CYS A 121 -8.50 8.05 -3.15
CA CYS A 121 -9.89 8.22 -3.54
C CYS A 121 -10.38 7.04 -4.40
N LEU A 122 -9.59 6.61 -5.39
CA LEU A 122 -9.90 5.47 -6.25
C LEU A 122 -10.01 4.16 -5.45
N VAL A 123 -9.05 3.87 -4.57
CA VAL A 123 -9.07 2.69 -3.72
C VAL A 123 -10.29 2.68 -2.80
N THR A 124 -10.56 3.82 -2.16
CA THR A 124 -11.73 3.99 -1.29
C THR A 124 -13.03 3.79 -2.07
N TRP A 125 -13.11 4.34 -3.29
CA TRP A 125 -14.26 4.17 -4.16
C TRP A 125 -14.46 2.71 -4.59
N VAL A 126 -13.40 2.01 -5.03
CA VAL A 126 -13.44 0.60 -5.41
C VAL A 126 -13.94 -0.28 -4.26
N LEU A 127 -13.46 -0.05 -3.04
CA LEU A 127 -13.85 -0.80 -1.85
C LEU A 127 -15.27 -0.49 -1.36
N ASN A 128 -15.85 0.64 -1.76
CA ASN A 128 -17.18 1.09 -1.36
C ASN A 128 -18.24 0.97 -2.45
N ARG A 129 -17.87 0.55 -3.66
CA ARG A 129 -18.79 0.39 -4.79
C ARG A 129 -19.88 -0.65 -4.48
N PRO A 130 -21.15 -0.44 -4.89
CA PRO A 130 -22.25 -1.36 -4.59
C PRO A 130 -21.99 -2.81 -5.00
N ALA A 131 -21.27 -3.03 -6.11
CA ALA A 131 -20.90 -4.37 -6.58
C ALA A 131 -19.87 -5.09 -5.68
N ALA A 132 -19.06 -4.36 -4.91
CA ALA A 132 -18.03 -4.92 -4.03
C ALA A 132 -18.54 -5.18 -2.60
N ARG A 133 -19.55 -4.44 -2.14
CA ARG A 133 -20.09 -4.55 -0.77
C ARG A 133 -20.57 -5.97 -0.40
N PRO A 134 -21.29 -6.72 -1.27
CA PRO A 134 -21.76 -8.06 -0.95
C PRO A 134 -20.62 -9.05 -0.67
N PHE A 135 -19.51 -8.93 -1.43
CA PHE A 135 -18.33 -9.79 -1.26
C PHE A 135 -17.71 -9.64 0.14
N PHE A 136 -17.58 -8.41 0.64
CA PHE A 136 -17.06 -8.14 1.98
C PHE A 136 -18.10 -8.35 3.10
N ALA A 137 -19.39 -8.32 2.79
CA ALA A 137 -20.47 -8.54 3.77
C ALA A 137 -20.73 -10.03 4.01
N HIS A 138 -20.59 -10.87 2.99
CA HIS A 138 -20.83 -12.31 3.10
C HIS A 138 -19.86 -12.99 4.08
N GLN A 139 -18.64 -12.48 4.23
CA GLN A 139 -17.65 -12.96 5.20
C GLN A 139 -17.83 -12.43 6.64
N ARG A 140 -18.87 -11.64 6.93
CA ARG A 140 -19.23 -11.26 8.31
C ARG A 140 -20.15 -12.26 9.00
N GLY A 141 -20.78 -13.16 8.23
CA GLY A 141 -21.72 -14.17 8.73
C GLY A 141 -21.16 -15.59 8.82
N GLN A 142 -19.87 -15.76 8.56
CA GLN A 142 -19.10 -16.99 8.83
C GLN A 142 -18.15 -16.69 9.99
#